data_AF-A0A803LSJ7-F1
#
_entry.id   AF-A0A803LSJ7-F1
#
_cell.length_a   1.000
_cell.length_b   1.000
_cell.length_c   1.000
_cell.angle_alpha   90.00
_cell.angle_beta   90.00
_cell.angle_gamma   90.00
#
_symmetry.space_group_name_H-M   'P 1'
#
loop_
_entity.id
_entity.type
_entity.pdbx_description
1 polymer ?
#
loop_
_entity_poly.entity_id
_entity_poly.type
_entity_poly.pdbx_seq_one_letter_code
_entity_poly.pdbx_strand_id
1 'polypeptide(L)'
;MEAGKTVKDVSPHDFVKAYAAHLKRSGKMELPHWTDIVKTGKLKELAPYDPDWYYIRAASMARKIYLRGGLGVGGFRRIYGGSKRNGSRPPHFCKSSGSVARHILQQLEQVKIVEVDPKGGRKITSSGQRDLDQVAGRIGVEVVEKWCDMEMFKEKGDASNVWKGIVGNIDTLRTGLNMAVGKGRQALFGNTDRQSDVLEQIASHEVIDDEEVVDDVCWNGAPSRDFSISSSINILRNNESPTTDQRREWKSIWK
;
A
#
# COMPACT_ATOMS: atom_id res chain seq x y z
N MET A 1 14.23 19.19 -6.93
CA MET A 1 14.19 19.06 -5.46
C MET A 1 12.88 18.35 -5.12
N GLU A 2 12.92 17.17 -4.51
CA GLU A 2 11.69 16.55 -4.01
C GLU A 2 10.98 17.51 -3.05
N ALA A 3 9.65 17.59 -3.13
CA ALA A 3 8.85 18.36 -2.19
C ALA A 3 9.09 17.84 -0.76
N GLY A 4 9.14 18.75 0.23
CA GLY A 4 9.33 18.38 1.62
C GLY A 4 8.20 17.45 2.10
N LYS A 5 8.56 16.21 2.50
CA LYS A 5 7.62 15.22 3.03
C LYS A 5 7.28 15.54 4.49
N THR A 6 6.00 15.58 4.81
CA THR A 6 5.50 15.82 6.18
C THR A 6 4.90 14.55 6.78
N VAL A 7 4.61 14.56 8.08
CA VAL A 7 3.91 13.45 8.77
C VAL A 7 2.55 13.10 8.15
N LYS A 8 1.94 14.04 7.42
CA LYS A 8 0.65 13.84 6.73
C LYS A 8 0.77 12.98 5.49
N ASP A 9 1.96 12.92 4.89
CA ASP A 9 2.23 12.27 3.62
C ASP A 9 2.69 10.81 3.78
N VAL A 10 2.86 10.36 5.03
CA VAL A 10 3.35 9.02 5.36
C VAL A 10 2.25 8.15 5.95
N SER A 11 2.28 6.86 5.61
CA SER A 11 1.47 5.81 6.23
C SER A 11 1.50 5.94 7.77
N PRO A 12 0.33 6.05 8.44
CA PRO A 12 0.27 6.22 9.88
C PRO A 12 0.96 5.12 10.67
N HIS A 13 0.87 3.89 10.17
CA HIS A 13 1.39 2.71 10.85
C HIS A 13 2.92 2.68 10.78
N ASP A 14 3.48 2.92 9.60
CA ASP A 14 4.93 2.86 9.38
C ASP A 14 5.62 4.04 10.07
N PHE A 15 4.97 5.20 10.07
CA PHE A 15 5.40 6.35 10.86
C PHE A 15 5.51 6.04 12.36
N VAL A 16 4.47 5.43 12.93
CA VAL A 16 4.46 5.14 14.37
C VAL A 16 5.57 4.16 14.74
N LYS A 17 5.83 3.14 13.91
CA LYS A 17 6.94 2.19 14.12
C LYS A 17 8.31 2.87 14.04
N ALA A 18 8.55 3.63 12.97
CA ALA A 18 9.82 4.31 12.76
C ALA A 18 10.10 5.35 13.85
N TYR A 19 9.07 6.10 14.26
CA TYR A 19 9.22 7.10 15.32
C TYR A 19 9.36 6.46 16.70
N ALA A 20 8.71 5.32 16.98
CA ALA A 20 8.95 4.56 18.21
C ALA A 20 10.41 4.09 18.30
N ALA A 21 10.97 3.58 17.20
CA ALA A 21 12.39 3.21 17.13
C ALA A 21 13.32 4.43 17.28
N HIS A 22 12.92 5.61 16.79
CA HIS A 22 13.66 6.85 17.01
C HIS A 22 13.68 7.26 18.49
N LEU A 23 12.52 7.24 19.16
CA LEU A 23 12.42 7.54 20.59
C LEU A 23 13.25 6.56 21.44
N LYS A 24 13.23 5.27 21.11
CA LYS A 24 14.05 4.25 21.78
C LYS A 24 15.54 4.51 21.62
N ARG A 25 16.01 4.80 20.40
CA ARG A 25 17.41 5.15 20.13
C ARG A 25 17.85 6.43 20.83
N SER A 26 16.94 7.40 20.98
CA SER A 26 17.28 8.67 21.62
C SER A 26 17.60 8.53 23.11
N GLY A 27 17.05 7.51 23.80
CA GLY A 27 17.26 7.28 25.23
C GLY A 27 16.75 8.41 26.15
N LYS A 28 16.05 9.42 25.60
CA LYS A 28 15.63 10.62 26.36
C LYS A 28 14.35 10.42 27.17
N MET A 29 13.59 9.36 26.88
CA MET A 29 12.40 9.01 27.65
C MET A 29 12.72 7.94 28.66
N GLU A 30 12.45 8.24 29.92
CA GLU A 30 12.53 7.26 30.99
C GLU A 30 11.29 6.36 30.97
N LEU A 31 11.50 5.05 30.99
CA LEU A 31 10.41 4.11 31.20
C LEU A 31 10.04 4.07 32.68
N PRO A 32 8.76 4.20 33.00
CA PRO A 32 8.27 3.93 34.34
C PRO A 32 8.52 2.49 34.76
N HIS A 33 8.83 2.28 36.05
CA HIS A 33 8.95 0.93 36.63
C HIS A 33 7.72 0.03 36.39
N TRP A 34 6.53 0.62 36.27
CA TRP A 34 5.29 -0.13 36.13
C TRP A 34 4.97 -0.58 34.69
N THR A 35 5.78 -0.23 33.67
CA THR A 35 5.46 -0.50 32.26
C THR A 35 5.21 -1.96 31.94
N ASP A 36 5.88 -2.86 32.65
CA ASP A 36 5.90 -4.29 32.34
C ASP A 36 4.74 -5.02 33.02
N ILE A 37 4.13 -4.38 34.02
CA ILE A 37 3.10 -4.98 34.88
C ILE A 37 1.71 -4.51 34.49
N VAL A 38 1.58 -3.27 33.99
CA VAL A 38 0.27 -2.64 33.80
C VAL A 38 -0.42 -3.05 32.52
N LYS A 39 -1.75 -3.13 32.60
CA LYS A 39 -2.60 -3.05 31.42
C LYS A 39 -2.85 -1.61 31.00
N THR A 40 -3.08 -1.45 29.70
CA THR A 40 -3.25 -0.14 29.08
C THR A 40 -4.59 0.55 29.35
N GLY A 41 -5.57 -0.18 29.88
CA GLY A 41 -6.88 0.33 30.24
C GLY A 41 -7.75 -0.72 30.93
N LYS A 42 -8.80 -0.27 31.63
CA LYS A 42 -9.74 -1.16 32.33
C LYS A 42 -10.43 -2.16 31.39
N LEU A 43 -10.61 -1.80 30.13
CA LEU A 43 -11.23 -2.64 29.11
C LEU A 43 -10.36 -3.80 28.62
N LYS A 44 -9.05 -3.78 28.89
CA LYS A 44 -8.14 -4.84 28.46
C LYS A 44 -8.09 -5.92 29.53
N GLU A 45 -8.06 -7.17 29.07
CA GLU A 45 -7.92 -8.35 29.92
C GLU A 45 -6.44 -8.59 30.24
N LEU A 46 -5.58 -8.54 29.22
CA LEU A 46 -4.15 -8.77 29.34
C LEU A 46 -3.33 -7.49 29.13
N ALA A 47 -2.07 -7.53 29.60
CA ALA A 47 -1.07 -6.53 29.31
C ALA A 47 -0.63 -6.60 27.82
N PRO A 48 -0.04 -5.54 27.26
CA PRO A 48 0.55 -5.59 25.92
C PRO A 48 1.65 -6.65 25.85
N TYR A 49 1.67 -7.43 24.77
CA TYR A 49 2.71 -8.44 24.51
C TYR A 49 4.04 -7.84 24.05
N ASP A 50 3.97 -6.71 23.35
CA ASP A 50 5.15 -6.01 22.87
C ASP A 50 5.82 -5.26 24.03
N PRO A 51 7.10 -5.51 24.36
CA PRO A 51 7.79 -4.79 25.43
C PRO A 51 7.96 -3.29 25.11
N ASP A 52 8.03 -2.92 23.83
CA ASP A 52 8.22 -1.53 23.39
C ASP A 52 6.88 -0.77 23.23
N TRP A 53 5.78 -1.32 23.74
CA TRP A 53 4.44 -0.73 23.62
C TRP A 53 4.36 0.72 24.11
N TYR A 54 5.18 1.08 25.11
CA TYR A 54 5.25 2.42 25.68
C TYR A 54 5.71 3.45 24.64
N TYR A 55 6.76 3.13 23.88
CA TYR A 55 7.29 3.98 22.82
C TYR A 55 6.32 4.08 21.64
N ILE A 56 5.69 2.96 21.26
CA ILE A 56 4.67 2.94 20.21
C ILE A 56 3.49 3.85 20.59
N ARG A 57 3.09 3.81 21.86
CA ARG A 57 2.03 4.69 22.37
C ARG A 57 2.46 6.16 22.37
N ALA A 58 3.68 6.46 22.80
CA ALA A 58 4.22 7.81 22.76
C ALA A 58 4.27 8.37 21.33
N ALA A 59 4.72 7.57 20.37
CA ALA A 59 4.74 7.92 18.95
C ALA A 59 3.33 8.19 18.39
N SER A 60 2.37 7.31 18.71
CA SER A 60 0.97 7.48 18.31
C SER A 60 0.36 8.77 18.88
N MET A 61 0.69 9.10 20.14
CA MET A 61 0.20 10.31 20.80
C MET A 61 0.82 11.56 20.18
N ALA A 62 2.13 11.60 19.96
CA ALA A 62 2.83 12.71 19.31
C ALA A 62 2.24 13.01 17.92
N ARG A 63 2.03 11.97 17.10
CA ARG A 63 1.39 12.10 15.78
C ARG A 63 -0.01 12.71 15.86
N LYS A 64 -0.84 12.29 16.82
CA LYS A 64 -2.20 12.82 16.96
C LYS A 64 -2.21 14.28 17.40
N ILE A 65 -1.27 14.69 18.26
CA ILE A 65 -1.12 16.09 18.68
C ILE A 65 -0.72 16.95 17.48
N TYR A 66 0.23 16.48 16.67
CA TYR A 66 0.64 17.16 15.43
C TYR A 66 -0.55 17.41 14.49
N LEU A 67 -1.45 16.44 14.33
CA LEU A 67 -2.55 16.54 13.37
C LEU A 67 -3.72 17.40 13.83
N ARG A 68 -4.15 17.30 15.10
CA ARG A 68 -5.38 17.98 15.57
C ARG A 68 -5.14 19.17 16.50
N GLY A 69 -3.99 19.24 17.17
CA GLY A 69 -3.75 20.21 18.25
C GLY A 69 -4.74 20.08 19.42
N GLY A 70 -4.46 20.72 20.55
CA GLY A 70 -5.40 20.87 21.67
C GLY A 70 -5.84 19.57 22.36
N LEU A 71 -5.15 18.44 22.15
CA LEU A 71 -5.55 17.15 22.73
C LEU A 71 -5.03 17.00 24.16
N GLY A 72 -5.94 16.90 25.13
CA GLY A 72 -5.62 16.57 26.53
C GLY A 72 -5.77 15.09 26.88
N VAL A 73 -5.48 14.75 28.14
CA VAL A 73 -5.60 13.38 28.68
C VAL A 73 -7.00 12.79 28.44
N GLY A 74 -8.06 13.58 28.63
CA GLY A 74 -9.45 13.15 28.40
C GLY A 74 -9.74 12.74 26.96
N GLY A 75 -9.13 13.44 25.99
CA GLY A 75 -9.23 13.11 24.56
C GLY A 75 -8.56 11.78 24.26
N PHE A 76 -7.33 11.58 24.74
CA PHE A 76 -6.61 10.31 24.57
C PHE A 76 -7.29 9.13 25.26
N ARG A 77 -7.93 9.36 26.41
CA ARG A 77 -8.73 8.34 27.09
C ARG A 77 -9.91 7.83 26.27
N ARG A 78 -10.50 8.71 25.44
CA ARG A 78 -11.58 8.33 24.53
C ARG A 78 -11.04 7.68 23.25
N ILE A 79 -9.97 8.24 22.68
CA ILE A 79 -9.33 7.75 21.45
C ILE A 79 -8.80 6.31 21.61
N TYR A 80 -8.12 6.03 22.72
CA TYR A 80 -7.60 4.69 23.02
C TYR A 80 -8.58 3.85 23.84
N GLY A 81 -9.78 4.38 24.11
CA GLY A 81 -10.88 3.62 24.71
C GLY A 81 -11.45 2.60 23.73
N GLY A 82 -12.38 1.79 24.20
CA GLY A 82 -13.02 0.79 23.35
C GLY A 82 -14.12 0.04 24.08
N SER A 83 -14.64 -0.98 23.41
CA SER A 83 -15.64 -1.89 23.98
C SER A 83 -15.03 -2.70 25.13
N LYS A 84 -15.68 -2.69 26.29
CA LYS A 84 -15.32 -3.51 27.46
C LYS A 84 -16.26 -4.70 27.55
N ARG A 85 -15.69 -5.90 27.56
CA ARG A 85 -16.42 -7.15 27.86
C ARG A 85 -16.81 -7.17 29.34
N ASN A 86 -18.09 -7.40 29.63
CA ASN A 86 -18.63 -7.48 31.00
C ASN A 86 -19.07 -8.92 31.36
N GLY A 87 -18.45 -9.93 30.74
CA GLY A 87 -18.85 -11.33 30.87
C GLY A 87 -20.21 -11.57 30.21
N SER A 88 -21.21 -11.93 31.02
CA SER A 88 -22.58 -12.19 30.56
C SER A 88 -23.37 -10.92 30.23
N ARG A 89 -22.97 -9.74 30.75
CA ARG A 89 -23.66 -8.48 30.49
C ARG A 89 -23.21 -7.87 29.14
N PRO A 90 -24.08 -7.10 28.45
CA PRO A 90 -23.73 -6.46 27.18
C PRO A 90 -22.45 -5.63 27.24
N PRO A 91 -21.72 -5.54 26.12
CA PRO A 91 -20.53 -4.71 26.02
C PRO A 91 -20.89 -3.22 26.06
N HIS A 92 -20.11 -2.44 26.81
CA HIS A 92 -20.22 -0.98 26.85
C HIS A 92 -18.87 -0.32 26.58
N PHE A 93 -18.90 0.89 26.04
CA PHE A 93 -17.68 1.68 25.83
C PHE A 93 -17.04 2.05 27.18
N CYS A 94 -15.75 1.80 27.30
CA CYS A 94 -14.95 2.17 28.45
C CYS A 94 -13.74 2.98 28.01
N LYS A 95 -13.44 4.04 28.76
CA LYS A 95 -12.26 4.88 28.56
C LYS A 95 -10.98 4.12 28.91
N SER A 96 -9.88 4.43 28.24
CA SER A 96 -8.57 3.87 28.57
C SER A 96 -8.00 4.48 29.86
N SER A 97 -6.84 3.94 30.29
CA SER A 97 -6.18 4.41 31.50
C SER A 97 -5.71 5.86 31.35
N GLY A 98 -6.09 6.70 32.32
CA GLY A 98 -5.65 8.09 32.37
C GLY A 98 -4.22 8.26 32.88
N SER A 99 -3.73 7.35 33.73
CA SER A 99 -2.36 7.42 34.29
C SER A 99 -1.33 7.25 33.18
N VAL A 100 -1.48 6.22 32.35
CA VAL A 100 -0.58 5.93 31.22
C VAL A 100 -0.53 7.10 30.24
N ALA A 101 -1.69 7.60 29.81
CA ALA A 101 -1.75 8.73 28.87
C ALA A 101 -1.16 10.01 29.47
N ARG A 102 -1.39 10.29 30.77
CA ARG A 102 -0.82 11.45 31.45
C ARG A 102 0.70 11.35 31.54
N HIS A 103 1.22 10.20 31.95
CA HIS A 103 2.65 9.99 32.12
C HIS A 103 3.40 10.18 30.79
N ILE A 104 2.88 9.62 29.70
CA ILE A 104 3.48 9.78 28.37
C ILE A 104 3.51 11.24 27.93
N LEU A 105 2.45 12.01 28.20
CA LEU A 105 2.43 13.44 27.87
C LEU A 105 3.44 14.24 28.69
N GLN A 106 3.62 13.90 29.97
CA GLN A 106 4.62 14.53 30.83
C GLN A 106 6.03 14.21 30.33
N GLN A 107 6.30 12.97 29.92
CA GLN A 107 7.58 12.58 29.34
C GLN A 107 7.84 13.28 28.00
N LEU A 108 6.85 13.36 27.11
CA LEU A 108 6.97 14.11 25.84
C LEU A 108 7.22 15.61 26.06
N GLU A 109 6.70 16.17 27.15
CA GLU A 109 6.95 17.55 27.57
C GLU A 109 8.37 17.74 28.12
N GLN A 110 8.87 16.80 28.94
CA GLN A 110 10.26 16.80 29.42
C GLN A 110 11.26 16.73 28.26
N VAL A 111 10.97 15.94 27.22
CA VAL A 111 11.77 15.84 25.99
C VAL A 111 11.59 17.07 25.06
N LYS A 112 10.73 18.03 25.43
CA LYS A 112 10.43 19.26 24.66
C LYS A 112 9.90 19.00 23.25
N ILE A 113 9.16 17.90 23.07
CA ILE A 113 8.44 17.62 21.82
C ILE A 113 7.06 18.29 21.87
N VAL A 114 6.41 18.26 23.02
CA VAL A 114 5.05 18.75 23.25
C VAL A 114 5.05 19.86 24.31
N GLU A 115 4.20 20.88 24.14
CA GLU A 115 3.98 21.97 25.08
C GLU A 115 2.53 22.01 25.58
N VAL A 116 2.29 22.66 26.73
CA VAL A 116 0.93 23.03 27.16
C VAL A 116 0.44 24.17 26.28
N ASP A 117 -0.74 24.03 25.70
CA ASP A 117 -1.38 25.15 25.00
C ASP A 117 -2.10 26.04 26.04
N PRO A 118 -1.93 27.37 26.02
CA PRO A 118 -2.70 28.29 26.88
C PRO A 118 -4.23 28.15 26.72
N LYS A 119 -4.71 27.70 25.55
CA LYS A 119 -6.15 27.43 25.31
C LYS A 119 -6.61 26.09 25.89
N GLY A 120 -5.69 25.33 26.49
CA GLY A 120 -5.94 24.02 27.08
C GLY A 120 -5.50 22.87 26.16
N GLY A 121 -5.16 21.74 26.80
CA GLY A 121 -4.65 20.56 26.11
C GLY A 121 -3.15 20.67 25.83
N ARG A 122 -2.73 20.09 24.71
CA ARG A 122 -1.32 19.98 24.33
C ARG A 122 -1.13 20.34 22.86
N LYS A 123 -0.04 21.03 22.57
CA LYS A 123 0.38 21.43 21.22
C LYS A 123 1.78 20.90 20.93
N ILE A 124 2.09 20.67 19.66
CA ILE A 124 3.45 20.31 19.24
C ILE A 124 4.33 21.57 19.25
N THR A 125 5.56 21.43 19.74
CA THR A 125 6.58 22.49 19.67
C THR A 125 7.16 22.59 18.27
N SER A 126 7.82 23.71 17.95
CA SER A 126 8.56 23.87 16.68
C SER A 126 9.69 22.83 16.53
N SER A 127 10.40 22.53 17.62
CA SER A 127 11.41 21.45 17.67
C SER A 127 10.79 20.08 17.44
N GLY A 128 9.67 19.78 18.09
CA GLY A 128 8.96 18.50 17.94
C GLY A 128 8.40 18.31 16.53
N GLN A 129 7.91 19.38 15.90
CA GLN A 129 7.48 19.35 14.51
C GLN A 129 8.63 19.01 13.57
N ARG A 130 9.79 19.67 13.73
CA ARG A 130 10.98 19.37 12.92
C ARG A 130 11.44 17.92 13.09
N ASP A 131 11.44 17.40 14.32
CA ASP A 131 11.84 16.01 14.59
C ASP A 131 10.91 15.00 13.92
N LEU A 132 9.60 15.20 14.06
CA LEU A 132 8.59 14.35 13.42
C LEU A 132 8.68 14.38 11.89
N ASP A 133 8.85 15.57 11.29
CA ASP A 133 8.97 15.73 9.85
C ASP A 133 10.31 15.14 9.30
N GLN A 134 11.40 15.23 10.06
CA GLN A 134 12.67 14.58 9.70
C GLN A 134 12.56 13.05 9.69
N VAL A 135 11.86 12.46 10.66
CA VAL A 135 11.61 11.02 10.67
C VAL A 135 10.66 10.63 9.54
N ALA A 136 9.65 11.44 9.25
CA ALA A 136 8.74 11.23 8.11
C ALA A 136 9.50 11.19 6.77
N GLY A 137 10.45 12.10 6.57
CA GLY A 137 11.28 12.16 5.36
C GLY A 137 12.11 10.90 5.12
N ARG A 138 12.57 10.23 6.18
CA ARG A 138 13.37 8.98 6.08
C ARG A 138 12.54 7.79 5.63
N ILE A 139 11.28 7.70 6.05
CA ILE A 139 10.40 6.55 5.75
C ILE A 139 10.06 6.45 4.26
N GLY A 140 9.94 7.60 3.59
CA GLY A 140 9.65 7.64 2.16
C GLY A 140 10.75 7.03 1.27
N VAL A 141 11.95 6.80 1.79
CA VAL A 141 13.04 6.11 1.07
C VAL A 141 12.91 4.59 1.23
N GLU A 142 12.62 4.11 2.45
CA GLU A 142 12.54 2.67 2.75
C GLU A 142 11.26 1.99 2.22
N VAL A 143 10.13 2.72 2.10
CA VAL A 143 8.86 2.10 1.67
C VAL A 143 8.80 1.90 0.14
N VAL A 144 9.51 2.73 -0.64
CA VAL A 144 9.65 2.50 -2.09
C VAL A 144 10.33 1.16 -2.35
N GLU A 145 11.31 0.77 -1.52
CA GLU A 145 11.98 -0.53 -1.63
C GLU A 145 11.06 -1.71 -1.29
N LYS A 146 10.02 -1.52 -0.45
CA LYS A 146 9.08 -2.59 -0.05
C LYS A 146 7.81 -2.69 -0.90
N TRP A 147 7.37 -1.59 -1.51
CA TRP A 147 6.20 -1.61 -2.41
C TRP A 147 6.57 -1.95 -3.85
N CYS A 148 7.83 -1.69 -4.26
CA CYS A 148 8.46 -2.44 -5.33
C CYS A 148 9.16 -3.65 -4.72
N ASP A 149 8.39 -4.63 -4.24
CA ASP A 149 8.89 -5.99 -4.14
C ASP A 149 9.17 -6.48 -5.57
N MET A 150 10.31 -6.05 -6.13
CA MET A 150 11.00 -6.72 -7.23
C MET A 150 11.26 -8.19 -6.86
N GLU A 151 11.18 -8.53 -5.56
CA GLU A 151 11.20 -9.89 -5.02
C GLU A 151 9.93 -10.70 -5.29
N MET A 152 8.80 -10.06 -5.60
CA MET A 152 7.60 -10.78 -6.02
C MET A 152 7.77 -11.45 -7.38
N PHE A 153 8.77 -11.03 -8.17
CA PHE A 153 9.16 -11.61 -9.45
C PHE A 153 10.54 -12.28 -9.42
N LYS A 154 11.17 -12.43 -8.24
CA LYS A 154 12.37 -13.27 -8.12
C LYS A 154 11.96 -14.73 -8.10
N GLU A 155 12.68 -15.56 -8.85
CA GLU A 155 12.46 -16.99 -8.91
C GLU A 155 12.60 -17.60 -7.49
N LYS A 156 11.51 -18.14 -6.94
CA LYS A 156 11.56 -18.91 -5.69
C LYS A 156 11.92 -20.35 -6.04
N GLY A 157 12.84 -20.97 -5.29
CA GLY A 157 13.28 -22.35 -5.53
C GLY A 157 12.11 -23.36 -5.61
N ASP A 158 11.07 -23.12 -4.81
CA ASP A 158 9.86 -23.94 -4.70
C ASP A 158 8.72 -23.52 -5.65
N ALA A 159 8.96 -22.62 -6.60
CA ALA A 159 7.93 -22.18 -7.54
C ALA A 159 7.62 -23.25 -8.61
N SER A 160 6.37 -23.31 -9.07
CA SER A 160 5.95 -24.22 -10.13
C SER A 160 6.67 -23.91 -11.45
N ASN A 161 6.83 -24.93 -12.31
CA ASN A 161 7.47 -24.76 -13.62
C ASN A 161 6.77 -23.72 -14.50
N VAL A 162 5.45 -23.53 -14.33
CA VAL A 162 4.66 -22.47 -14.98
C VAL A 162 5.12 -21.08 -14.51
N TRP A 163 5.33 -20.91 -13.22
CA TRP A 163 5.75 -19.64 -12.63
C TRP A 163 7.21 -19.30 -12.98
N LYS A 164 8.09 -20.31 -13.03
CA LYS A 164 9.48 -20.17 -13.53
C LYS A 164 9.50 -19.73 -15.00
N GLY A 165 8.61 -20.28 -15.84
CA GLY A 165 8.46 -19.86 -17.24
C GLY A 165 7.99 -18.42 -17.39
N ILE A 166 7.04 -17.96 -16.57
CA ILE A 166 6.54 -16.57 -16.60
C ILE A 166 7.63 -15.56 -16.19
N VAL A 167 8.40 -15.88 -15.14
CA VAL A 167 9.51 -15.02 -14.69
C VAL A 167 10.68 -15.01 -15.66
N GLY A 168 11.02 -16.16 -16.27
CA GLY A 168 12.06 -16.24 -17.30
C GLY A 168 11.73 -15.44 -18.56
N ASN A 169 10.44 -15.28 -18.89
CA ASN A 169 9.98 -14.45 -20.01
C ASN A 169 9.74 -12.97 -19.66
N ILE A 170 9.90 -12.58 -18.39
CA ILE A 170 9.61 -11.20 -17.95
C ILE A 170 10.62 -10.20 -18.49
N ASP A 171 11.89 -10.62 -18.66
CA ASP A 171 12.95 -9.75 -19.20
C ASP A 171 12.82 -9.56 -20.71
N THR A 172 12.40 -10.58 -21.46
CA THR A 172 12.02 -10.50 -22.88
C THR A 172 10.77 -9.63 -23.10
N LEU A 173 9.77 -9.73 -22.19
CA LEU A 173 8.59 -8.86 -22.22
C LEU A 173 8.93 -7.41 -21.84
N ARG A 174 9.84 -7.17 -20.89
CA ARG A 174 10.33 -5.81 -20.54
C ARG A 174 11.12 -5.16 -21.67
N THR A 175 11.98 -5.92 -22.37
CA THR A 175 12.69 -5.41 -23.55
C THR A 175 11.73 -5.15 -24.71
N GLY A 176 10.74 -6.02 -24.94
CA GLY A 176 9.68 -5.79 -25.92
C GLY A 176 8.80 -4.56 -25.60
N LEU A 177 8.47 -4.34 -24.33
CA LEU A 177 7.69 -3.17 -23.89
C LEU A 177 8.48 -1.86 -23.99
N ASN A 178 9.78 -1.88 -23.67
CA ASN A 178 10.67 -0.72 -23.84
C ASN A 178 10.90 -0.40 -25.33
N MET A 179 10.93 -1.41 -26.21
CA MET A 179 10.94 -1.23 -27.66
C MET A 179 9.61 -0.64 -28.19
N ALA A 180 8.47 -1.02 -27.60
CA ALA A 180 7.15 -0.54 -28.02
C ALA A 180 6.89 0.95 -27.68
N VAL A 181 7.62 1.54 -26.72
CA VAL A 181 7.55 2.98 -26.41
C VAL A 181 8.45 3.82 -27.35
N GLY A 182 9.24 3.18 -28.22
CA GLY A 182 10.06 3.82 -29.24
C GLY A 182 9.29 4.08 -30.54
N LYS A 183 9.16 5.37 -30.89
CA LYS A 183 8.74 5.96 -32.18
C LYS A 183 8.26 4.97 -33.26
N GLY A 184 6.95 5.03 -33.55
CA GLY A 184 6.27 4.22 -34.55
C GLY A 184 7.05 4.01 -35.84
N ARG A 185 7.34 2.72 -36.12
CA ARG A 185 7.40 2.04 -37.41
C ARG A 185 7.48 0.54 -37.10
N GLN A 186 6.85 -0.28 -37.95
CA GLN A 186 6.51 -1.70 -37.76
C GLN A 186 7.52 -2.54 -36.95
N ALA A 187 7.01 -3.28 -35.96
CA ALA A 187 7.74 -4.35 -35.30
C ALA A 187 7.38 -5.70 -35.94
N LEU A 188 8.32 -6.30 -36.66
CA LEU A 188 8.24 -7.70 -37.09
C LEU A 188 8.88 -8.58 -36.01
N PHE A 189 8.17 -9.61 -35.57
CA PHE A 189 8.67 -10.58 -34.60
C PHE A 189 9.25 -11.80 -35.34
N GLY A 190 10.54 -12.08 -35.12
CA GLY A 190 11.17 -13.31 -35.60
C GLY A 190 12.52 -13.55 -34.91
N ASN A 191 12.74 -14.80 -34.51
CA ASN A 191 13.94 -15.27 -33.83
C ASN A 191 15.13 -15.28 -34.80
N THR A 192 16.26 -14.71 -34.39
CA THR A 192 17.22 -14.02 -35.28
C THR A 192 18.13 -14.91 -36.15
N ASP A 193 18.06 -16.23 -36.10
CA ASP A 193 19.13 -17.07 -36.68
C ASP A 193 18.74 -17.94 -37.89
N ARG A 194 17.51 -17.84 -38.42
CA ARG A 194 17.08 -18.61 -39.63
C ARG A 194 16.22 -17.84 -40.64
N GLN A 195 16.18 -16.52 -40.57
CA GLN A 195 15.25 -15.73 -41.39
C GLN A 195 15.61 -15.64 -42.88
N SER A 196 16.86 -15.85 -43.31
CA SER A 196 17.23 -15.73 -44.73
C SER A 196 16.61 -16.81 -45.61
N ASP A 197 16.65 -18.07 -45.16
CA ASP A 197 16.29 -19.22 -46.00
C ASP A 197 14.77 -19.42 -46.08
N VAL A 198 14.06 -19.01 -45.03
CA VAL A 198 12.60 -19.08 -44.95
C VAL A 198 11.96 -17.99 -45.81
N LEU A 199 12.61 -16.82 -45.97
CA LEU A 199 12.09 -15.73 -46.80
C LEU A 199 12.16 -16.03 -48.31
N GLU A 200 13.18 -16.76 -48.78
CA GLU A 200 13.23 -17.23 -50.18
C GLU A 200 12.19 -18.32 -50.47
N GLN A 201 11.88 -19.18 -49.50
CA GLN A 201 10.83 -20.19 -49.63
C GLN A 201 9.42 -19.60 -49.61
N ILE A 202 9.19 -18.54 -48.81
CA ILE A 202 7.91 -17.82 -48.77
C ILE A 202 7.66 -17.04 -50.06
N ALA A 203 8.70 -16.45 -50.67
CA ALA A 203 8.56 -15.69 -51.92
C ALA A 203 8.17 -16.57 -53.14
N SER A 204 8.32 -17.90 -53.04
CA SER A 204 8.00 -18.84 -54.12
C SER A 204 6.64 -19.53 -53.97
N HIS A 205 5.93 -19.33 -52.86
CA HIS A 205 4.62 -19.93 -52.63
C HIS A 205 3.52 -18.86 -52.76
N GLU A 206 2.69 -18.99 -53.80
CA GLU A 206 1.46 -18.20 -53.91
C GLU A 206 0.50 -18.62 -52.79
N VAL A 207 0.04 -17.64 -52.02
CA VAL A 207 -0.92 -17.83 -50.91
C VAL A 207 -2.30 -18.10 -51.52
N ILE A 208 -2.85 -19.28 -51.23
CA ILE A 208 -4.25 -19.62 -51.46
C ILE A 208 -5.00 -19.29 -50.16
N ASP A 209 -5.92 -18.33 -50.23
CA ASP A 209 -6.78 -17.97 -49.11
C ASP A 209 -7.92 -19.00 -48.99
N ASP A 210 -7.75 -20.02 -48.16
CA ASP A 210 -8.83 -20.92 -47.76
C ASP A 210 -9.48 -20.42 -46.44
N GLU A 211 -10.76 -20.09 -46.51
CA GLU A 211 -11.59 -19.48 -45.45
C GLU A 211 -11.93 -20.39 -44.24
N GLU A 212 -11.30 -21.56 -44.10
CA GLU A 212 -11.86 -22.64 -43.25
C GLU A 212 -11.17 -22.92 -41.90
N VAL A 213 -10.16 -22.13 -41.47
CA VAL A 213 -9.50 -22.36 -40.16
C VAL A 213 -9.90 -21.30 -39.14
N VAL A 214 -10.93 -21.61 -38.35
CA VAL A 214 -11.34 -20.86 -37.16
C VAL A 214 -10.66 -21.48 -35.94
N ASP A 215 -9.72 -20.76 -35.32
CA ASP A 215 -9.17 -21.12 -34.01
C ASP A 215 -10.18 -20.77 -32.88
N ASP A 216 -10.72 -21.80 -32.23
CA ASP A 216 -11.62 -21.68 -31.08
C ASP A 216 -10.84 -21.36 -29.78
N VAL A 217 -11.05 -20.17 -29.21
CA VAL A 217 -10.70 -19.87 -27.80
C VAL A 217 -11.92 -19.30 -27.08
N CYS A 218 -12.61 -20.18 -26.35
CA CYS A 218 -13.77 -19.85 -25.53
C CYS A 218 -13.35 -19.54 -24.08
N TRP A 219 -13.66 -18.35 -23.56
CA TRP A 219 -13.72 -18.09 -22.12
C TRP A 219 -15.16 -17.75 -21.69
N ASN A 220 -15.85 -18.78 -21.20
CA ASN A 220 -16.93 -18.79 -20.20
C ASN A 220 -18.11 -17.79 -20.31
N GLY A 221 -18.85 -17.84 -21.41
CA GLY A 221 -20.23 -17.36 -21.49
C GLY A 221 -20.85 -17.64 -22.86
N ALA A 222 -22.10 -18.09 -22.91
CA ALA A 222 -22.80 -18.26 -24.19
C ALA A 222 -22.99 -16.88 -24.86
N PRO A 223 -22.71 -16.75 -26.18
CA PRO A 223 -22.83 -15.47 -26.86
C PRO A 223 -24.29 -14.98 -26.81
N SER A 224 -24.49 -13.83 -26.18
CA SER A 224 -25.75 -13.10 -26.28
C SER A 224 -25.82 -12.43 -27.64
N ARG A 225 -26.63 -13.02 -28.54
CA ARG A 225 -27.29 -12.38 -29.70
C ARG A 225 -26.49 -11.28 -30.41
N ASP A 226 -25.33 -11.65 -30.96
CA ASP A 226 -24.60 -10.91 -32.00
C ASP A 226 -23.49 -9.92 -31.54
N PHE A 227 -23.16 -9.84 -30.25
CA PHE A 227 -22.03 -9.03 -29.77
C PHE A 227 -20.78 -9.88 -29.50
N SER A 228 -19.87 -9.94 -30.49
CA SER A 228 -18.62 -10.72 -30.42
C SER A 228 -17.43 -9.92 -29.89
N ILE A 229 -16.38 -10.64 -29.46
CA ILE A 229 -15.08 -10.05 -29.09
C ILE A 229 -14.49 -9.28 -30.29
N SER A 230 -14.67 -9.78 -31.51
CA SER A 230 -14.24 -9.12 -32.74
C SER A 230 -14.93 -7.77 -32.95
N SER A 231 -16.24 -7.69 -32.70
CA SER A 231 -16.99 -6.41 -32.77
C SER A 231 -16.51 -5.41 -31.71
N SER A 232 -16.20 -5.86 -30.50
CA SER A 232 -15.69 -4.98 -29.44
C SER A 232 -14.26 -4.50 -29.68
N ILE A 233 -13.40 -5.34 -30.28
CA ILE A 233 -12.05 -4.94 -30.71
C ILE A 233 -12.12 -3.93 -31.86
N ASN A 234 -13.04 -4.09 -32.82
CA ASN A 234 -13.21 -3.13 -33.91
C ASN A 234 -13.70 -1.75 -33.42
N ILE A 235 -14.62 -1.70 -32.46
CA ILE A 235 -15.07 -0.43 -31.85
C ILE A 235 -13.90 0.30 -31.18
N LEU A 236 -13.02 -0.43 -30.48
CA LEU A 236 -11.83 0.13 -29.83
C LEU A 236 -10.76 0.58 -30.84
N ARG A 237 -10.58 -0.16 -31.94
CA ARG A 237 -9.62 0.19 -33.01
C ARG A 237 -10.07 1.40 -33.82
N ASN A 238 -11.37 1.55 -34.04
CA ASN A 238 -11.93 2.62 -34.88
C ASN A 238 -12.37 3.85 -34.08
N ASN A 239 -12.23 3.86 -32.74
CA ASN A 239 -12.60 4.97 -31.84
C ASN A 239 -14.06 5.44 -31.98
N GLU A 240 -14.99 4.55 -32.30
CA GLU A 240 -16.41 4.87 -32.39
C GLU A 240 -17.08 4.81 -31.01
N SER A 241 -18.06 5.69 -30.77
CA SER A 241 -18.82 5.70 -29.51
C SER A 241 -19.90 4.61 -29.53
N PRO A 242 -19.90 3.64 -28.58
CA PRO A 242 -20.85 2.53 -28.63
C PRO A 242 -22.28 3.00 -28.36
N THR A 243 -23.24 2.37 -29.04
CA THR A 243 -24.68 2.64 -28.87
C THR A 243 -25.17 2.22 -27.48
N THR A 244 -26.36 2.70 -27.10
CA THR A 244 -26.90 2.49 -25.75
C THR A 244 -27.10 1.02 -25.39
N ASP A 245 -27.46 0.19 -26.37
CA ASP A 245 -27.61 -1.27 -26.22
C ASP A 245 -26.24 -1.95 -26.09
N GLN A 246 -25.26 -1.57 -26.91
CA GLN A 246 -23.88 -2.08 -26.82
C GLN A 246 -23.23 -1.78 -25.46
N ARG A 247 -23.50 -0.61 -24.85
CA ARG A 247 -23.00 -0.28 -23.49
C ARG A 247 -23.57 -1.16 -22.39
N ARG A 248 -24.82 -1.64 -22.53
CA ARG A 248 -25.44 -2.54 -21.55
C ARG A 248 -24.80 -3.92 -21.61
N GLU A 249 -24.54 -4.42 -22.82
CA GLU A 249 -23.90 -5.72 -23.04
C GLU A 249 -22.43 -5.71 -22.62
N TRP A 250 -21.69 -4.63 -22.90
CA TRP A 250 -20.31 -4.45 -22.45
C TRP A 250 -20.16 -4.55 -20.93
N LYS A 251 -21.12 -4.02 -20.16
CA LYS A 251 -21.14 -4.14 -18.70
C LYS A 251 -21.51 -5.53 -18.19
N SER A 252 -22.15 -6.37 -19.02
CA SER A 252 -22.49 -7.74 -18.68
C SER A 252 -21.32 -8.70 -18.87
N ILE A 253 -20.42 -8.42 -19.83
CA ILE A 253 -19.23 -9.24 -20.12
C ILE A 253 -18.16 -9.09 -19.02
N TRP A 254 -18.05 -7.91 -18.43
CA TRP A 254 -17.01 -7.57 -17.43
C TRP A 254 -17.46 -7.71 -15.97
N LYS A 255 -18.61 -8.36 -15.72
CA LYS A 255 -19.16 -8.58 -14.39
C LYS A 255 -19.02 -10.03 -13.99
#